data_AF-A0A1I0K5Q4-F1
#
_entry.id   AF-A0A1I0K5Q4-F1
#
_cell.length_a   1.000
_cell.length_b   1.000
_cell.length_c   1.000
_cell.angle_alpha   90.00
_cell.angle_beta   90.00
_cell.angle_gamma   90.00
#
_symmetry.space_group_name_H-M   'P 1'
#
loop_
_entity.id
_entity.type
_entity.pdbx_description
1 polymer ?
#
loop_
_entity_poly.entity_id
_entity_poly.type
_entity_poly.pdbx_seq_one_letter_code
_entity_poly.pdbx_strand_id
1 'polypeptide(L)'
;MSLKTDYRDDMYEGSRRWRLTQNEDGTYNISDVTAYTQKGDSFGQNDINATNRAVNALRNDKQITIPAFTQSAAPYTADIKVQHLKTTDAIELYVGLIKSDSELTAAQKAEKIKIRRKYLNMIDDAECNTDGILTVTSYSKKPATEFAVWLRGCSAEEE
;
A
#
# COMPACT_ATOMS: atom_id res chain seq x y z
N MET A 1 7.82 3.16 -4.39
CA MET A 1 8.18 4.59 -4.31
C MET A 1 8.51 4.91 -2.86
N SER A 2 9.63 5.57 -2.55
CA SER A 2 9.96 5.97 -1.17
C SER A 2 9.46 7.39 -0.91
N LEU A 3 8.81 7.62 0.23
CA LEU A 3 8.46 8.97 0.66
C LEU A 3 9.72 9.72 1.11
N LYS A 4 9.74 11.05 0.93
CA LYS A 4 10.84 11.90 1.41
C LYS A 4 10.89 11.84 2.94
N THR A 5 12.09 11.66 3.50
CA THR A 5 12.32 11.54 4.95
C THR A 5 13.34 12.54 5.49
N ASP A 6 13.88 13.40 4.63
CA ASP A 6 14.97 14.33 4.92
C ASP A 6 14.54 15.80 4.74
N TYR A 7 13.31 16.12 5.15
CA TYR A 7 12.83 17.50 5.18
C TYR A 7 13.72 18.36 6.07
N ARG A 8 14.05 19.55 5.58
CA ARG A 8 14.85 20.53 6.30
C ARG A 8 13.99 21.68 6.80
N ASP A 9 14.30 22.16 7.99
CA ASP A 9 13.69 23.37 8.54
C ASP A 9 14.34 24.63 7.97
N ASP A 10 13.55 25.70 7.94
CA ASP A 10 14.06 27.06 7.78
C ASP A 10 14.95 27.42 8.99
N MET A 11 16.18 27.86 8.73
CA MET A 11 17.08 28.41 9.73
C MET A 11 17.37 29.88 9.42
N TYR A 12 17.17 30.74 10.42
CA TYR A 12 17.42 32.17 10.36
C TYR A 12 17.63 32.68 11.79
N GLU A 13 18.32 33.82 11.92
CA GLU A 13 18.49 34.47 13.21
C GLU A 13 17.36 35.47 13.47
N GLY A 14 16.89 35.52 14.72
CA GLY A 14 15.81 36.42 15.13
C GLY A 14 14.45 36.03 14.55
N SER A 15 13.63 37.04 14.21
CA SER A 15 12.25 36.84 13.73
C SER A 15 12.17 36.84 12.20
N ARG A 16 11.21 36.11 11.63
CA ARG A 16 10.87 36.24 10.21
C ARG A 16 10.49 37.68 9.88
N ARG A 17 10.90 38.14 8.70
CA ARG A 17 10.69 39.51 8.24
C ARG A 17 9.86 39.50 6.96
N TRP A 18 8.80 40.29 6.96
CA TRP A 18 7.89 40.42 5.83
C TRP A 18 7.89 41.85 5.32
N ARG A 19 7.85 42.01 4.00
CA ARG A 19 7.61 43.29 3.35
C ARG A 19 6.21 43.28 2.76
N LEU A 20 5.41 44.26 3.18
CA LEU A 20 4.08 44.53 2.62
C LEU A 20 4.20 45.62 1.56
N THR A 21 3.53 45.43 0.44
CA THR A 21 3.44 46.43 -0.63
C THR A 21 1.99 46.52 -1.06
N GLN A 22 1.41 47.72 -0.98
CA GLN A 22 0.02 47.93 -1.38
C GLN A 22 -0.08 47.93 -2.91
N ASN A 23 -1.06 47.20 -3.43
CA ASN A 23 -1.40 47.12 -4.84
C ASN A 23 -2.35 48.28 -5.21
N GLU A 24 -2.45 48.59 -6.50
CA GLU A 24 -3.36 49.64 -7.01
C GLU A 24 -4.84 49.34 -6.71
N ASP A 25 -5.22 48.07 -6.64
CA ASP A 25 -6.58 47.62 -6.30
C ASP A 25 -6.90 47.66 -4.79
N GLY A 26 -5.97 48.16 -3.97
CA GLY A 26 -6.11 48.26 -2.52
C GLY A 26 -5.78 46.97 -1.76
N THR A 27 -5.44 45.87 -2.43
CA THR A 27 -4.93 44.66 -1.79
C THR A 27 -3.44 44.82 -1.41
N TYR A 28 -2.86 43.84 -0.70
CA TYR A 28 -1.44 43.87 -0.33
C TYR A 28 -0.72 42.61 -0.81
N ASN A 29 0.43 42.82 -1.44
CA ASN A 29 1.41 41.76 -1.64
C ASN A 29 2.26 41.61 -0.38
N ILE A 30 2.46 40.36 0.05
CA ILE A 30 3.33 40.00 1.17
C ILE A 30 4.52 39.24 0.60
N SER A 31 5.72 39.74 0.85
CA SER A 31 6.98 39.08 0.45
C SER A 31 7.83 38.75 1.67
N ASP A 32 8.34 37.52 1.72
CA ASP A 32 9.31 37.11 2.72
C ASP A 32 10.67 37.74 2.40
N VAL A 33 11.22 38.52 3.33
CA VAL A 33 12.54 39.16 3.23
C VAL A 33 13.46 38.73 4.37
N THR A 34 13.16 37.57 4.99
CA THR A 34 14.00 36.96 6.01
C THR A 34 15.35 36.54 5.41
N ALA A 35 16.44 36.83 6.12
CA ALA A 35 17.77 36.37 5.76
C ALA A 35 17.98 34.96 6.33
N TYR A 36 17.84 33.95 5.48
CA TYR A 36 18.00 32.55 5.87
C TYR A 36 19.47 32.12 5.82
N THR A 37 19.91 31.40 6.84
CA THR A 37 21.14 30.60 6.79
C THR A 37 20.88 29.25 6.13
N GLN A 38 19.64 28.73 6.25
CA GLN A 38 19.14 27.59 5.49
C GLN A 38 17.66 27.84 5.16
N LYS A 39 17.28 27.65 3.90
CA LYS A 39 15.87 27.59 3.51
C LYS A 39 15.40 26.14 3.57
N GLY A 40 14.31 25.92 4.28
CA GLY A 40 13.69 24.63 4.49
C GLY A 40 12.96 24.11 3.26
N ASP A 41 12.62 22.83 3.32
CA ASP A 41 11.77 22.18 2.31
C ASP A 41 10.30 22.55 2.56
N SER A 42 9.54 22.71 1.48
CA SER A 42 8.08 22.86 1.61
C SER A 42 7.43 21.49 1.81
N PHE A 43 6.61 21.36 2.84
CA PHE A 43 5.69 20.23 3.02
C PHE A 43 4.27 20.69 2.68
N GLY A 44 3.65 20.06 1.69
CA GLY A 44 2.36 20.48 1.17
C GLY A 44 1.35 19.35 1.03
N GLN A 45 0.23 19.68 0.38
CA GLN A 45 -0.87 18.74 0.12
C GLN A 45 -0.39 17.44 -0.55
N ASN A 46 0.58 17.52 -1.46
CA ASN A 46 1.06 16.35 -2.19
C ASN A 46 1.77 15.37 -1.25
N ASP A 47 2.59 15.88 -0.32
CA ASP A 47 3.38 15.08 0.61
C ASP A 47 2.47 14.40 1.65
N ILE A 48 1.52 15.14 2.21
CA ILE A 48 0.57 14.57 3.18
C ILE A 48 -0.41 13.60 2.50
N ASN A 49 -0.88 13.89 1.28
CA ASN A 49 -1.79 12.98 0.57
C ASN A 49 -1.07 11.71 0.12
N ALA A 50 0.20 11.78 -0.28
CA ALA A 50 1.01 10.59 -0.55
C ALA A 50 1.18 9.74 0.73
N THR A 51 1.46 10.38 1.86
CA THR A 51 1.57 9.71 3.16
C THR A 51 0.25 9.04 3.57
N ASN A 52 -0.87 9.76 3.49
CA ASN A 52 -2.19 9.23 3.85
C ASN A 52 -2.59 8.05 2.96
N ARG A 53 -2.34 8.12 1.64
CA ARG A 53 -2.59 6.99 0.73
C ARG A 53 -1.77 5.77 1.12
N ALA A 54 -0.48 5.95 1.42
CA ALA A 54 0.37 4.86 1.89
C ALA A 54 -0.14 4.24 3.21
N VAL A 55 -0.54 5.08 4.18
CA VAL A 55 -1.10 4.62 5.47
C VAL A 55 -2.42 3.87 5.28
N ASN A 56 -3.32 4.38 4.43
CA ASN A 56 -4.59 3.72 4.13
C ASN A 56 -4.37 2.36 3.45
N ALA A 57 -3.44 2.28 2.49
CA ALA A 57 -3.08 1.03 1.82
C ALA A 57 -2.55 -0.03 2.80
N LEU A 58 -1.74 0.36 3.79
CA LEU A 58 -1.22 -0.56 4.83
C LEU A 58 -2.31 -1.22 5.68
N ARG A 59 -3.50 -0.62 5.76
CA ARG A 59 -4.64 -1.15 6.52
C ARG A 59 -5.76 -1.74 5.65
N ASN A 60 -5.64 -1.61 4.34
CA ASN A 60 -6.63 -2.08 3.39
C ASN A 60 -6.42 -3.54 3.01
N ASP A 61 -6.60 -4.41 4.01
CA ASP A 61 -6.46 -5.85 3.85
C ASP A 61 -7.68 -6.42 3.10
N LYS A 62 -7.43 -7.11 1.98
CA LYS A 62 -8.46 -7.77 1.16
C LYS A 62 -8.33 -9.27 1.28
N GLN A 63 -9.44 -9.97 1.51
CA GLN A 63 -9.45 -11.42 1.40
C GLN A 63 -9.59 -11.79 -0.07
N ILE A 64 -8.65 -12.59 -0.58
CA ILE A 64 -8.65 -13.09 -1.94
C ILE A 64 -8.68 -14.62 -1.94
N THR A 65 -9.13 -15.20 -3.06
CA THR A 65 -9.07 -16.65 -3.30
C THR A 65 -8.08 -16.92 -4.42
N ILE A 66 -7.05 -17.72 -4.13
CA ILE A 66 -6.11 -18.21 -5.12
C ILE A 66 -6.70 -19.52 -5.67
N PRO A 67 -6.85 -19.66 -7.00
CA PRO A 67 -7.41 -20.87 -7.60
C PRO A 67 -6.43 -22.05 -7.52
N ALA A 68 -6.94 -23.25 -7.77
CA ALA A 68 -6.07 -24.38 -8.09
C ALA A 68 -5.32 -24.09 -9.40
N PHE A 69 -4.03 -24.42 -9.43
CA PHE A 69 -3.21 -24.18 -10.61
C PHE A 69 -3.48 -25.27 -11.64
N THR A 70 -3.40 -24.95 -12.93
CA THR A 70 -3.79 -25.88 -14.00
C THR A 70 -2.59 -26.45 -14.75
N GLN A 71 -1.46 -25.74 -14.77
CA GLN A 71 -0.26 -26.12 -15.54
C GLN A 71 0.28 -27.50 -15.13
N SER A 72 0.80 -28.26 -16.11
CA SER A 72 1.37 -29.59 -15.88
C SER A 72 2.83 -29.57 -15.43
N ALA A 73 3.52 -28.44 -15.57
CA ALA A 73 4.91 -28.23 -15.18
C ALA A 73 5.12 -26.81 -14.62
N ALA A 74 6.19 -26.64 -13.84
CA ALA A 74 6.60 -25.36 -13.28
C ALA A 74 7.16 -24.42 -14.38
N PRO A 75 7.09 -23.08 -14.20
CA PRO A 75 6.45 -22.39 -13.08
C PRO A 75 4.91 -22.46 -13.16
N TYR A 76 4.29 -22.66 -11.99
CA TYR A 76 2.84 -22.62 -11.86
C TYR A 76 2.44 -21.17 -11.55
N THR A 77 1.53 -20.60 -12.34
CA THR A 77 1.05 -19.22 -12.16
C THR A 77 -0.48 -19.15 -12.07
N ALA A 78 -0.99 -18.13 -11.38
CA ALA A 78 -2.40 -17.78 -11.41
C ALA A 78 -2.58 -16.27 -11.36
N ASP A 79 -3.50 -15.76 -12.18
CA ASP A 79 -3.89 -14.36 -12.17
C ASP A 79 -5.20 -14.20 -11.40
N ILE A 80 -5.20 -13.31 -10.41
CA ILE A 80 -6.33 -13.00 -9.56
C ILE A 80 -6.72 -11.54 -9.80
N LYS A 81 -7.99 -11.31 -10.12
CA LYS A 81 -8.53 -9.95 -10.22
C LYS A 81 -8.74 -9.40 -8.81
N VAL A 82 -8.07 -8.30 -8.51
CA VAL A 82 -8.17 -7.60 -7.23
C VAL A 82 -8.56 -6.16 -7.50
N GLN A 83 -9.73 -5.74 -7.02
CA GLN A 83 -10.17 -4.36 -7.19
C GLN A 83 -9.23 -3.39 -6.49
N HIS A 84 -8.89 -2.31 -7.19
CA HIS A 84 -8.05 -1.19 -6.73
C HIS A 84 -6.59 -1.54 -6.45
N LEU A 85 -6.14 -2.73 -6.86
CA LEU A 85 -4.73 -3.09 -6.83
C LEU A 85 -3.97 -2.29 -7.89
N LYS A 86 -2.85 -1.67 -7.50
CA LYS A 86 -2.00 -0.87 -8.39
C LYS A 86 -0.62 -1.50 -8.53
N THR A 87 0.00 -1.30 -9.68
CA THR A 87 1.41 -1.69 -9.94
C THR A 87 2.42 -1.04 -8.97
N THR A 88 2.03 0.04 -8.30
CA THR A 88 2.84 0.73 -7.30
C THR A 88 2.65 0.20 -5.87
N ASP A 89 1.70 -0.70 -5.64
CA ASP A 89 1.38 -1.21 -4.32
C ASP A 89 2.49 -2.15 -3.80
N ALA A 90 2.85 -1.97 -2.54
CA ALA A 90 3.75 -2.88 -1.83
C ALA A 90 2.92 -3.98 -1.16
N ILE A 91 2.73 -5.09 -1.87
CA ILE A 91 1.81 -6.15 -1.43
C ILE A 91 2.47 -7.22 -0.58
N GLU A 92 1.67 -7.83 0.30
CA GLU A 92 2.06 -9.00 1.08
C GLU A 92 0.89 -9.98 1.19
N LEU A 93 1.16 -11.26 0.97
CA LEU A 93 0.19 -12.34 1.22
C LEU A 93 0.43 -12.96 2.59
N TYR A 94 -0.64 -13.13 3.37
CA TYR A 94 -0.53 -13.73 4.69
C TYR A 94 -1.77 -14.53 5.09
N VAL A 95 -1.58 -15.42 6.07
CA VAL A 95 -2.70 -16.14 6.69
C VAL A 95 -3.28 -15.29 7.82
N GLY A 96 -4.27 -14.47 7.49
CA GLY A 96 -5.04 -13.71 8.47
C GLY A 96 -6.19 -14.49 9.11
N LEU A 97 -6.86 -13.82 10.06
CA LEU A 97 -8.02 -14.33 10.78
C LEU A 97 -9.15 -14.73 9.82
N ILE A 98 -9.95 -15.72 10.22
CA ILE A 98 -11.19 -16.05 9.52
C ILE A 98 -12.24 -15.04 10.00
N LYS A 99 -12.53 -14.00 9.20
CA LYS A 99 -13.56 -12.99 9.53
C LYS A 99 -14.97 -13.57 9.33
N SER A 100 -15.44 -14.33 10.32
CA SER A 100 -16.82 -14.38 10.82
C SER A 100 -16.89 -15.48 11.89
N ASP A 101 -17.26 -15.07 13.10
CA ASP A 101 -17.18 -15.92 14.30
C ASP A 101 -18.38 -16.86 14.49
N SER A 102 -19.45 -16.72 13.69
CA SER A 102 -20.73 -17.38 13.95
C SER A 102 -20.93 -18.75 13.31
N GLU A 103 -20.08 -19.20 12.38
CA GLU A 103 -20.41 -20.38 11.54
C GLU A 103 -19.43 -21.56 11.63
N LEU A 104 -18.29 -21.41 12.30
CA LEU A 104 -17.27 -22.46 12.37
C LEU A 104 -16.86 -22.75 13.81
N THR A 105 -16.88 -24.04 14.15
CA THR A 105 -16.26 -24.56 15.38
C THR A 105 -14.75 -24.29 15.39
N ALA A 106 -14.14 -24.33 16.58
CA ALA A 106 -12.69 -24.19 16.73
C ALA A 106 -11.91 -25.22 15.87
N ALA A 107 -12.41 -26.46 15.77
CA ALA A 107 -11.80 -27.51 14.95
C ALA A 107 -11.85 -27.17 13.45
N GLN A 108 -12.97 -26.66 12.95
CA GLN A 108 -13.09 -26.25 11.55
C GLN A 108 -12.20 -25.03 11.23
N LYS A 109 -12.10 -24.06 12.17
CA LYS A 109 -11.18 -22.93 12.02
C LYS A 109 -9.72 -23.40 11.94
N ALA A 110 -9.33 -24.34 12.81
CA ALA A 110 -7.99 -24.90 12.82
C ALA A 110 -7.64 -25.61 11.49
N GLU A 111 -8.55 -26.43 10.96
CA GLU A 111 -8.32 -27.13 9.69
C GLU A 111 -8.23 -26.15 8.51
N LYS A 112 -9.09 -25.12 8.46
CA LYS A 112 -8.97 -24.06 7.44
C LYS A 112 -7.64 -23.31 7.53
N ILE A 113 -7.20 -22.93 8.73
CA ILE A 113 -5.91 -22.24 8.92
C ILE A 113 -4.74 -23.14 8.47
N LYS A 114 -4.78 -24.42 8.80
CA LYS A 114 -3.77 -25.40 8.39
C LYS A 114 -3.68 -25.52 6.87
N ILE A 115 -4.82 -25.61 6.18
CA ILE A 115 -4.89 -25.64 4.72
C ILE A 115 -4.32 -24.35 4.11
N ARG A 116 -4.74 -23.18 4.61
CA ARG A 116 -4.24 -21.87 4.14
C ARG A 116 -2.72 -21.75 4.28
N ARG A 117 -2.17 -22.11 5.45
CA ARG A 117 -0.72 -22.10 5.69
C ARG A 117 0.02 -23.05 4.75
N LYS A 118 -0.50 -24.27 4.59
CA LYS A 118 0.11 -25.29 3.73
C LYS A 118 0.25 -24.77 2.29
N TYR A 119 -0.81 -24.22 1.71
CA TYR A 119 -0.81 -23.78 0.32
C TYR A 119 -0.15 -22.42 0.11
N LEU A 120 -0.27 -21.48 1.06
CA LEU A 120 0.46 -20.22 0.98
C LEU A 120 1.98 -20.44 1.03
N ASN A 121 2.46 -21.39 1.83
CA ASN A 121 3.89 -21.78 1.85
C ASN A 121 4.37 -22.45 0.55
N MET A 122 3.49 -22.71 -0.42
CA MET A 122 3.89 -23.15 -1.77
C MET A 122 4.04 -21.98 -2.74
N ILE A 123 3.48 -20.81 -2.42
CA ILE A 123 3.61 -19.60 -3.24
C ILE A 123 4.97 -19.00 -2.95
N ASP A 124 5.78 -18.89 -3.98
CA ASP A 124 7.15 -18.38 -3.89
C ASP A 124 7.21 -16.88 -4.22
N ASP A 125 6.25 -16.38 -4.99
CA ASP A 125 6.22 -15.00 -5.44
C ASP A 125 4.79 -14.49 -5.72
N ALA A 126 4.58 -13.19 -5.55
CA ALA A 126 3.31 -12.50 -5.76
C ALA A 126 3.56 -11.06 -6.21
N GLU A 127 3.16 -10.73 -7.43
CA GLU A 127 3.44 -9.44 -8.06
C GLU A 127 2.19 -8.83 -8.71
N CYS A 128 2.16 -7.50 -8.78
CA CYS A 128 1.17 -6.75 -9.54
C CYS A 128 1.86 -6.06 -10.72
N ASN A 129 1.95 -6.74 -11.87
CA ASN A 129 2.53 -6.18 -13.09
C ASN A 129 1.51 -5.45 -13.97
N THR A 130 0.21 -5.57 -13.67
CA THR A 130 -0.87 -4.86 -14.34
C THR A 130 -1.92 -4.47 -13.31
N ASP A 131 -2.33 -3.20 -13.32
CA ASP A 131 -3.35 -2.70 -12.40
C ASP A 131 -4.58 -3.62 -12.38
N GLY A 132 -5.01 -3.97 -11.17
CA GLY A 132 -6.14 -4.87 -10.92
C GLY A 132 -5.83 -6.36 -11.05
N ILE A 133 -4.60 -6.76 -11.40
CA ILE A 133 -4.20 -8.16 -11.56
C ILE A 133 -3.03 -8.50 -10.62
N LEU A 134 -3.29 -9.41 -9.70
CA LEU A 134 -2.28 -10.07 -8.89
C LEU A 134 -1.87 -11.37 -9.58
N THR A 135 -0.60 -11.52 -9.93
CA THR A 135 -0.03 -12.78 -10.41
C THR A 135 0.71 -13.44 -9.26
N VAL A 136 0.33 -14.67 -8.92
CA VAL A 136 1.05 -15.50 -7.94
C VAL A 136 1.80 -16.62 -8.65
N THR A 137 3.00 -16.92 -8.17
CA THR A 137 3.89 -17.92 -8.78
C THR A 137 4.35 -18.94 -7.75
N SER A 138 4.37 -20.21 -8.17
CA SER A 138 5.09 -21.28 -7.48
C SER A 138 6.07 -21.94 -8.43
N TYR A 139 7.32 -22.06 -8.02
CA TYR A 139 8.40 -22.66 -8.80
C TYR A 139 8.56 -24.15 -8.53
N SER A 140 8.09 -24.65 -7.37
CA SER A 140 8.38 -26.02 -6.93
C SER A 140 7.15 -26.88 -6.69
N LYS A 141 6.05 -26.33 -6.16
CA LYS A 141 4.90 -27.11 -5.69
C LYS A 141 3.60 -26.53 -6.20
N LYS A 142 2.87 -27.32 -6.99
CA LYS A 142 1.57 -26.92 -7.51
C LYS A 142 0.48 -26.94 -6.43
N PRO A 143 -0.17 -25.80 -6.11
CA PRO A 143 -1.38 -25.80 -5.28
C PRO A 143 -2.50 -26.54 -6.00
N ALA A 144 -2.97 -27.64 -5.40
CA ALA A 144 -3.93 -28.57 -6.00
C ALA A 144 -5.39 -28.22 -5.76
N THR A 145 -5.66 -27.26 -4.87
CA THR A 145 -7.00 -26.78 -4.53
C THR A 145 -6.95 -25.27 -4.41
N GLU A 146 -8.10 -24.64 -4.60
CA GLU A 146 -8.27 -23.24 -4.24
C GLU A 146 -8.16 -23.03 -2.72
N PHE A 147 -7.69 -21.86 -2.33
CA PHE A 147 -7.56 -21.48 -0.93
C PHE A 147 -7.63 -19.96 -0.77
N ALA A 148 -8.15 -19.51 0.37
CA ALA A 148 -8.28 -18.08 0.67
C ALA A 148 -7.08 -17.57 1.48
N VAL A 149 -6.60 -16.38 1.14
CA VAL A 149 -5.53 -15.66 1.85
C VAL A 149 -5.89 -14.19 2.01
N TRP A 150 -5.15 -13.50 2.85
CA TRP A 150 -5.26 -12.04 2.97
C TRP A 150 -4.13 -11.40 2.17
N LEU A 151 -4.50 -10.37 1.40
CA LEU A 151 -3.61 -9.48 0.68
C LEU A 151 -3.58 -8.14 1.43
N ARG A 152 -2.40 -7.75 1.90
CA ARG A 152 -2.13 -6.43 2.51
C ARG A 152 -1.48 -5.51 1.49
N GLY A 153 -1.63 -4.20 1.70
CA GLY A 153 -0.89 -3.18 0.96
C GLY A 153 -1.56 -2.73 -0.33
N CYS A 154 -2.80 -3.18 -0.56
CA CYS A 154 -3.60 -2.75 -1.70
C CYS A 154 -4.06 -1.31 -1.53
N SER A 155 -3.93 -0.48 -2.55
CA SER A 155 -4.49 0.87 -2.56
C SER A 155 -5.98 0.87 -2.20
N ALA A 156 -6.37 1.88 -1.40
CA ALA A 156 -7.77 2.09 -1.01
C ALA A 156 -8.60 2.56 -2.22
N GLU A 157 -9.93 2.51 -2.09
CA GLU A 157 -10.80 3.23 -3.03
C GLU A 157 -10.45 4.72 -2.99
N GLU A 158 -10.19 5.30 -4.15
CA GLU A 158 -10.13 6.75 -4.30
C GLU A 158 -11.59 7.25 -4.36
N GLU A 159 -11.96 8.14 -3.44
CA GLU A 159 -13.25 8.87 -3.44
C GLU A 159 -13.32 9.92 -4.55
#